data_AF-A0A2W0BER8-F1
#
_entry.id   AF-A0A2W0BER8-F1
#
_cell.length_a   1.000
_cell.length_b   1.000
_cell.length_c   1.000
_cell.angle_alpha   90.00
_cell.angle_beta   90.00
_cell.angle_gamma   90.00
#
_symmetry.space_group_name_H-M   'P 1'
#
loop_
_entity.id
_entity.type
_entity.pdbx_description
1 polymer ?
#
loop_
_entity_poly.entity_id
_entity_poly.type
_entity_poly.pdbx_seq_one_letter_code
_entity_poly.pdbx_strand_id
1 'polypeptide(L)'
;MPSSNALPASLVLLVALSLPKDTSAQVDQYFDPSVRTEAAEQLVELGLQIHKTTLDCSHFVNSLFGAIGLTYEYQPSRVLYRGTGAFRRTYRPAVGDLIVWPGHVGIVVDPEEKTFVSALRTGVKVATYTSKYWKRRGRPRFLRYRLSVTPTIGWEIAGGNESEILNKSGTN
;
A
#
# COMPACT_ATOMS: atom_id res chain seq x y z
N MET A 1 -63.89 -36.64 16.28
CA MET A 1 -62.55 -37.20 16.01
C MET A 1 -62.49 -37.54 14.52
N PRO A 2 -61.45 -37.21 13.72
CA PRO A 2 -60.25 -36.40 14.01
C PRO A 2 -59.98 -35.26 12.99
N SER A 3 -59.10 -34.34 13.44
CA SER A 3 -58.10 -33.52 12.73
C SER A 3 -58.28 -33.03 11.28
N SER A 4 -58.13 -31.71 11.10
CA SER A 4 -57.02 -31.18 10.28
C SER A 4 -56.65 -29.76 10.68
N ASN A 5 -55.38 -29.59 11.05
CA ASN A 5 -54.71 -28.34 11.32
C ASN A 5 -54.43 -27.61 10.00
N ALA A 6 -54.76 -26.33 9.91
CA ALA A 6 -54.20 -25.44 8.89
C ALA A 6 -53.40 -24.34 9.59
N LEU A 7 -52.10 -24.31 9.30
CA LEU A 7 -51.11 -23.33 9.77
C LEU A 7 -51.33 -21.96 9.10
N PRO A 8 -50.83 -20.86 9.71
CA PRO A 8 -51.10 -19.50 9.24
C PRO A 8 -50.29 -19.14 7.99
N ALA A 9 -50.91 -18.42 7.04
CA ALA A 9 -50.20 -17.83 5.91
C ALA A 9 -49.34 -16.66 6.39
N SER A 10 -48.02 -16.88 6.39
CA SER A 10 -46.98 -15.93 6.75
C SER A 10 -47.02 -14.63 5.95
N LEU A 11 -46.92 -13.55 6.69
CA LEU A 11 -46.54 -12.21 6.26
C LEU A 11 -45.14 -12.23 5.62
N VAL A 12 -45.02 -11.99 4.32
CA VAL A 12 -43.72 -11.77 3.68
C VAL A 12 -43.34 -10.29 3.84
N LEU A 13 -42.45 -10.02 4.80
CA LEU A 13 -41.78 -8.73 4.95
C LEU A 13 -40.62 -8.67 3.95
N LEU A 14 -40.79 -7.92 2.86
CA LEU A 14 -39.72 -7.58 1.92
C LEU A 14 -38.75 -6.60 2.62
N VAL A 15 -37.70 -7.14 3.24
CA VAL A 15 -36.53 -6.36 3.64
C VAL A 15 -35.70 -6.12 2.37
N ALA A 16 -35.78 -4.90 1.82
CA ALA A 16 -34.85 -4.46 0.82
C ALA A 16 -33.44 -4.39 1.45
N LEU A 17 -32.61 -5.38 1.15
CA LEU A 17 -31.17 -5.35 1.43
C LEU A 17 -30.54 -4.23 0.59
N SER A 18 -30.49 -3.04 1.19
CA SER A 18 -29.69 -1.94 0.68
C SER A 18 -28.22 -2.32 0.85
N LEU A 19 -27.60 -2.82 -0.23
CA LEU A 19 -26.15 -3.02 -0.27
C LEU A 19 -25.46 -1.69 0.06
N PRO A 20 -24.51 -1.65 1.01
CA PRO A 20 -23.69 -0.46 1.18
C PRO A 20 -22.89 -0.24 -0.11
N LYS A 21 -23.24 0.82 -0.84
CA LYS A 21 -22.28 1.50 -1.71
C LYS A 21 -21.15 2.00 -0.82
N ASP A 22 -19.92 1.86 -1.30
CA ASP A 22 -18.69 2.44 -0.74
C ASP A 22 -17.88 1.57 0.23
N THR A 23 -17.57 0.33 -0.15
CA THR A 23 -16.53 -0.49 0.51
C THR A 23 -15.09 -0.04 0.18
N SER A 24 -14.89 0.94 -0.70
CA SER A 24 -13.54 1.43 -1.06
C SER A 24 -13.02 2.56 -0.15
N ALA A 25 -13.89 3.22 0.63
CA ALA A 25 -13.51 4.36 1.47
C ALA A 25 -13.12 3.97 2.91
N GLN A 26 -13.50 2.76 3.37
CA GLN A 26 -13.28 2.31 4.75
C GLN A 26 -11.92 1.62 4.99
N VAL A 27 -11.28 1.08 3.95
CA VAL A 27 -10.00 0.33 4.10
C VAL A 27 -8.80 1.23 4.36
N ASP A 28 -8.86 2.51 3.97
CA ASP A 28 -7.77 3.48 4.22
C ASP A 28 -7.65 3.88 5.71
N GLN A 29 -8.63 3.52 6.58
CA GLN A 29 -8.74 4.04 7.95
C GLN A 29 -8.07 3.15 9.03
N TYR A 30 -7.70 1.91 8.71
CA TYR A 30 -6.95 0.99 9.59
C TYR A 30 -5.46 0.91 9.23
N PHE A 31 -4.91 1.99 8.71
CA PHE A 31 -3.52 2.04 8.29
C PHE A 31 -2.64 2.56 9.44
N ASP A 32 -1.81 1.71 10.03
CA ASP A 32 -0.82 2.11 11.03
C ASP A 32 0.22 3.06 10.42
N PRO A 33 0.24 4.36 10.80
CA PRO A 33 1.21 5.32 10.28
C PRO A 33 2.67 4.93 10.51
N SER A 34 2.96 4.13 11.54
CA SER A 34 4.32 3.67 11.86
C SER A 34 4.85 2.72 10.79
N VAL A 35 4.06 1.73 10.35
CA VAL A 35 4.42 0.76 9.31
C VAL A 35 4.81 1.43 7.99
N ARG A 36 4.07 2.48 7.59
CA ARG A 36 4.46 3.25 6.39
C ARG A 36 5.78 3.98 6.60
N THR A 37 5.96 4.57 7.77
CA THR A 37 7.15 5.37 8.08
C THR A 37 8.38 4.47 8.06
N GLU A 38 8.30 3.31 8.72
CA GLU A 38 9.35 2.29 8.69
C GLU A 38 9.65 1.81 7.27
N ALA A 39 8.64 1.44 6.49
CA ALA A 39 8.84 1.01 5.11
C ALA A 39 9.45 2.11 4.23
N ALA A 40 9.06 3.37 4.44
CA ALA A 40 9.62 4.51 3.73
C ALA A 40 11.09 4.77 4.08
N GLU A 41 11.45 4.65 5.36
CA GLU A 41 12.82 4.79 5.84
C GLU A 41 13.72 3.68 5.30
N GLN A 42 13.29 2.41 5.39
CA GLN A 42 14.02 1.27 4.83
C GLN A 42 14.23 1.42 3.31
N LEU A 43 13.21 1.88 2.59
CA LEU A 43 13.28 2.13 1.15
C LEU A 43 14.34 3.17 0.81
N VAL A 44 14.38 4.27 1.56
CA VAL A 44 15.36 5.34 1.38
C VAL A 44 16.76 4.88 1.76
N GLU A 45 16.91 4.22 2.91
CA GLU A 45 18.18 3.68 3.38
C GLU A 45 18.82 2.76 2.33
N LEU A 46 18.06 1.77 1.85
CA LEU A 46 18.55 0.85 0.82
C LEU A 46 18.94 1.59 -0.46
N GLY A 47 18.15 2.58 -0.87
CA GLY A 47 18.44 3.41 -2.03
C GLY A 47 19.74 4.22 -1.89
N LEU A 48 20.09 4.66 -0.68
CA LEU A 48 21.29 5.43 -0.39
C LEU A 48 22.57 4.57 -0.31
N GLN A 49 22.44 3.29 0.06
CA GLN A 49 23.56 2.35 0.10
C GLN A 49 24.05 1.92 -1.29
N ILE A 50 23.21 2.05 -2.32
CA ILE A 50 23.56 1.68 -3.70
C ILE A 50 24.18 2.90 -4.40
N HIS A 51 25.40 2.76 -4.89
CA HIS A 51 26.09 3.83 -5.64
C HIS A 51 26.21 3.54 -7.15
N LYS A 52 26.24 2.27 -7.54
CA LYS A 52 26.35 1.82 -8.94
C LYS A 52 25.28 0.77 -9.22
N THR A 53 24.65 0.88 -10.38
CA THR A 53 23.68 -0.10 -10.88
C THR A 53 23.63 -0.03 -12.40
N THR A 54 23.31 -1.15 -13.04
CA THR A 54 22.99 -1.23 -14.47
C THR A 54 21.50 -1.00 -14.74
N LEU A 55 20.67 -0.97 -13.69
CA LEU A 55 19.24 -0.74 -13.78
C LEU A 55 18.93 0.69 -14.23
N ASP A 56 17.89 0.84 -15.05
CA ASP A 56 17.31 2.14 -15.28
C ASP A 56 16.56 2.66 -14.03
N CYS A 57 16.14 3.92 -14.07
CA CYS A 57 15.45 4.57 -12.96
C CYS A 57 14.21 3.82 -12.46
N SER A 58 13.39 3.24 -13.34
CA SER A 58 12.17 2.51 -12.98
C SER A 58 12.47 1.12 -12.43
N HIS A 59 13.41 0.40 -13.04
CA HIS A 59 13.86 -0.89 -12.54
C HIS A 59 14.53 -0.76 -11.17
N PHE A 60 15.35 0.28 -10.97
CA PHE A 60 15.96 0.59 -9.68
C PHE A 60 14.89 0.75 -8.60
N VAL A 61 13.90 1.62 -8.82
CA VAL A 61 12.81 1.82 -7.86
C VAL A 61 12.02 0.54 -7.63
N ASN A 62 11.64 -0.20 -8.68
CA ASN A 62 10.91 -1.45 -8.53
C ASN A 62 11.69 -2.49 -7.71
N SER A 63 13.01 -2.61 -7.92
CA SER A 63 13.86 -3.51 -7.14
C SER A 63 13.96 -3.14 -5.66
N LEU A 64 14.00 -1.84 -5.33
CA LEU A 64 14.04 -1.37 -3.95
C LEU A 64 12.75 -1.73 -3.21
N PHE A 65 11.60 -1.53 -3.85
CA PHE A 65 10.31 -1.94 -3.31
C PHE A 65 10.28 -3.46 -3.05
N GLY A 66 10.67 -4.26 -4.04
CA GLY A 66 10.70 -5.72 -3.90
C GLY A 66 11.63 -6.20 -2.79
N ALA A 67 12.78 -5.54 -2.59
CA ALA A 67 13.74 -5.88 -1.56
C ALA A 67 13.22 -5.67 -0.12
N ILE A 68 12.27 -4.73 0.07
CA ILE A 68 11.63 -4.48 1.37
C ILE A 68 10.24 -5.13 1.48
N GLY A 69 9.93 -6.07 0.59
CA GLY A 69 8.65 -6.81 0.61
C GLY A 69 7.44 -6.04 0.08
N LEU A 70 7.62 -4.83 -0.48
CA LEU A 70 6.56 -4.09 -1.14
C LEU A 70 6.50 -4.47 -2.62
N THR A 71 5.35 -4.94 -3.10
CA THR A 71 5.24 -5.43 -4.48
C THR A 71 4.26 -4.60 -5.30
N TYR A 72 4.70 -4.22 -6.49
CA TYR A 72 3.84 -3.71 -7.54
C TYR A 72 4.37 -4.19 -8.88
N GLU A 73 3.47 -4.37 -9.85
CA GLU A 73 3.86 -4.72 -11.22
C GLU A 73 4.86 -3.69 -11.75
N TYR A 74 5.92 -4.15 -12.42
CA TYR A 74 6.88 -3.24 -13.03
C TYR A 74 6.18 -2.28 -14.00
N GLN A 75 6.44 -0.98 -13.84
CA GLN A 75 5.89 0.06 -14.69
C GLN A 75 6.98 1.06 -15.09
N PRO A 76 7.14 1.39 -16.38
CA PRO A 76 8.09 2.39 -16.80
C PRO A 76 7.67 3.77 -16.27
N SER A 77 8.64 4.67 -16.06
CA SER A 77 8.40 6.02 -15.51
C SER A 77 7.31 6.83 -16.23
N ARG A 78 7.11 6.64 -17.54
CA ARG A 78 6.02 7.28 -18.30
C ARG A 78 4.63 6.78 -17.89
N VAL A 79 4.50 5.50 -17.55
CA VAL A 79 3.24 4.92 -17.05
C VAL A 79 3.00 5.37 -15.62
N LEU A 80 4.02 5.30 -14.75
CA LEU A 80 3.96 5.87 -13.41
C LEU A 80 3.53 7.34 -13.43
N TYR A 81 4.07 8.14 -14.35
CA TYR A 81 3.71 9.55 -14.50
C TYR A 81 2.22 9.73 -14.82
N ARG A 82 1.63 8.88 -15.67
CA ARG A 82 0.19 8.93 -15.98
C ARG A 82 -0.67 8.50 -14.79
N GLY A 83 -0.16 7.58 -13.96
CA GLY A 83 -0.82 7.04 -12.78
C GLY A 83 -1.06 5.55 -12.93
N THR A 84 -1.05 4.84 -11.80
CA THR A 84 -1.26 3.39 -11.71
C THR A 84 -2.07 3.04 -10.46
N GLY A 85 -2.60 1.82 -10.38
CA GLY A 85 -3.38 1.38 -9.21
C GLY A 85 -2.57 1.31 -7.92
N ALA A 86 -1.29 0.93 -8.01
CA ALA A 86 -0.41 0.71 -6.85
C ALA A 86 -0.02 1.99 -6.09
N PHE A 87 -0.23 3.17 -6.69
CA PHE A 87 0.15 4.43 -6.08
C PHE A 87 -0.99 5.45 -6.09
N ARG A 88 -1.09 6.25 -5.04
CA ARG A 88 -1.93 7.44 -4.99
C ARG A 88 -1.13 8.70 -5.27
N ARG A 89 -1.69 9.63 -6.04
CA ARG A 89 -1.09 10.96 -6.23
C ARG A 89 -1.11 11.73 -4.91
N THR A 90 0.01 12.35 -4.52
CA THR A 90 0.07 13.26 -3.35
C THR A 90 0.65 14.62 -3.73
N TYR A 91 0.16 15.70 -3.11
CA TYR A 91 0.70 17.05 -3.32
C TYR A 91 1.63 17.50 -2.18
N ARG A 92 1.66 16.75 -1.08
CA ARG A 92 2.57 16.92 0.04
C ARG A 92 3.48 15.68 0.09
N PRO A 93 4.66 15.74 -0.54
CA PRO A 93 5.57 14.60 -0.54
C PRO A 93 6.05 14.30 0.89
N ALA A 94 6.27 13.03 1.17
CA ALA A 94 6.96 12.54 2.35
C ALA A 94 8.15 11.68 1.92
N VAL A 95 9.01 11.35 2.89
CA VAL A 95 10.09 10.35 2.73
C VAL A 95 9.49 9.07 2.13
N GLY A 96 10.21 8.46 1.18
CA GLY A 96 9.80 7.22 0.52
C GLY A 96 8.74 7.37 -0.58
N ASP A 97 8.11 8.54 -0.74
CA ASP A 97 7.23 8.78 -1.89
C ASP A 97 8.04 8.75 -3.20
N LEU A 98 7.44 8.28 -4.28
CA LEU A 98 8.04 8.43 -5.60
C LEU A 98 7.98 9.87 -6.06
N ILE A 99 9.02 10.33 -6.75
CA ILE A 99 9.02 11.55 -7.56
C ILE A 99 9.21 11.18 -9.03
N VAL A 100 8.29 11.61 -9.90
CA VAL A 100 8.18 11.11 -11.27
C VAL A 100 8.10 12.24 -12.29
N TRP A 101 8.87 12.15 -13.37
CA TRP A 101 8.78 12.95 -14.59
C TRP A 101 8.46 12.06 -15.79
N PRO A 102 8.03 12.62 -16.94
CA PRO A 102 8.02 11.87 -18.18
C PRO A 102 9.43 11.36 -18.52
N GLY A 103 9.67 10.07 -18.31
CA GLY A 103 10.97 9.43 -18.57
C GLY A 103 11.99 9.46 -17.42
N HIS A 104 11.60 9.77 -16.18
CA HIS A 104 12.47 9.60 -15.01
C HIS A 104 11.66 9.34 -13.73
N VAL A 105 12.20 8.55 -12.81
CA VAL A 105 11.61 8.33 -11.48
C VAL A 105 12.70 8.21 -10.42
N GLY A 106 12.37 8.57 -9.19
CA GLY A 106 13.20 8.35 -8.01
C GLY A 106 12.36 8.32 -6.75
N ILE A 107 13.04 8.29 -5.60
CA ILE A 107 12.42 8.19 -4.27
C ILE A 107 12.80 9.42 -3.48
N VAL A 108 11.81 10.12 -2.92
CA VAL A 108 12.01 11.29 -2.07
C VAL A 108 12.80 10.88 -0.83
N VAL A 109 13.94 11.54 -0.62
CA VAL A 109 14.82 11.31 0.53
C VAL A 109 14.44 12.29 1.64
N ASP A 110 14.40 13.59 1.30
CA ASP A 110 14.01 14.65 2.22
C ASP A 110 13.07 15.64 1.51
N PRO A 111 11.80 15.76 1.95
CA PRO A 111 10.86 16.70 1.35
C PRO A 111 11.17 18.17 1.68
N GLU A 112 11.79 18.48 2.81
CA GLU A 112 12.16 19.83 3.24
C GLU A 112 13.37 20.35 2.44
N GLU A 113 14.41 19.54 2.35
CA GLU A 113 15.59 19.81 1.51
C GLU A 113 15.35 19.55 0.02
N LYS A 114 14.17 19.00 -0.31
CA LYS A 114 13.71 18.74 -1.67
C LYS A 114 14.64 17.82 -2.43
N THR A 115 15.12 16.78 -1.76
CA THR A 115 16.05 15.80 -2.30
C THR A 115 15.38 14.48 -2.63
N PHE A 116 16.00 13.75 -3.56
CA PHE A 116 15.56 12.42 -3.94
C PHE A 116 16.75 11.60 -4.43
N VAL A 117 16.65 10.28 -4.32
CA VAL A 117 17.62 9.32 -4.84
C VAL A 117 17.08 8.68 -6.12
N SER A 118 17.94 8.50 -7.13
CA SER A 118 17.57 7.77 -8.34
C SER A 118 18.78 7.20 -9.08
N ALA A 119 18.56 6.15 -9.86
CA ALA A 119 19.53 5.65 -10.82
C ALA A 119 19.62 6.56 -12.04
N LEU A 120 20.83 7.02 -12.35
CA LEU A 120 21.19 7.76 -13.55
C LEU A 120 22.18 6.94 -14.38
N ARG A 121 22.43 7.36 -15.62
CA ARG A 121 23.49 6.77 -16.47
C ARG A 121 24.87 6.78 -15.83
N THR A 122 25.11 7.68 -14.87
CA THR A 122 26.38 7.83 -14.15
C THR A 122 26.38 7.16 -12.77
N GLY A 123 25.42 6.27 -12.49
CA GLY A 123 25.20 5.66 -11.18
C GLY A 123 24.05 6.26 -10.40
N VAL A 124 23.85 5.78 -9.18
CA VAL A 124 22.80 6.22 -8.27
C VAL A 124 23.25 7.49 -7.56
N LYS A 125 22.41 8.52 -7.55
CA LYS A 125 22.74 9.81 -6.95
C LYS A 125 21.56 10.40 -6.19
N VAL A 126 21.88 11.10 -5.11
CA VAL A 126 20.98 12.06 -4.47
C VAL A 126 21.07 13.38 -5.22
N ALA A 127 19.92 13.99 -5.50
CA ALA A 127 19.83 15.30 -6.14
C ALA A 127 18.66 16.10 -5.61
N THR A 128 18.75 17.43 -5.69
CA THR A 128 17.65 18.32 -5.36
C THR A 128 16.71 18.49 -6.56
N TYR A 129 15.43 18.19 -6.42
CA TYR A 129 14.44 18.30 -7.52
C TYR A 129 14.06 19.74 -7.88
N THR A 130 14.62 20.74 -7.19
CA THR A 130 14.49 22.17 -7.52
C THR A 130 15.66 22.72 -8.35
N SER A 131 16.66 21.90 -8.66
CA SER A 131 17.80 22.32 -9.48
C SER A 131 17.36 22.72 -10.90
N LYS A 132 18.17 23.54 -11.59
CA LYS A 132 17.88 23.97 -12.98
C LYS A 132 17.65 22.77 -13.92
N TYR A 133 18.42 21.69 -13.74
CA TYR A 133 18.28 20.47 -14.53
C TYR A 133 16.89 19.84 -14.35
N TRP A 134 16.47 19.61 -13.11
CA TRP A 134 15.19 18.95 -12.80
C TRP A 134 13.97 19.82 -13.08
N LYS A 135 14.09 21.15 -12.93
CA LYS A 135 13.04 22.10 -13.37
C LYS A 135 12.85 22.06 -14.88
N ARG A 136 13.93 21.99 -15.66
CA ARG A 136 13.87 21.91 -17.13
C ARG A 136 13.27 20.60 -17.63
N ARG A 137 13.34 19.52 -16.84
CA ARG A 137 12.64 18.25 -17.11
C ARG A 137 11.11 18.35 -17.00
N GLY A 138 10.58 19.45 -16.44
CA GLY A 138 9.16 19.70 -16.29
C GLY A 138 8.66 19.49 -14.86
N ARG A 139 7.34 19.48 -14.68
CA ARG A 139 6.70 19.38 -13.36
C ARG A 139 6.65 17.92 -12.88
N PRO A 140 7.31 17.59 -11.75
CA PRO A 140 7.24 16.25 -11.20
C PRO A 140 5.84 15.94 -10.64
N ARG A 141 5.53 14.65 -10.57
CA ARG A 141 4.42 14.09 -9.81
C ARG A 141 4.97 13.25 -8.66
N PHE A 142 4.48 13.51 -7.46
CA PHE A 142 4.71 12.69 -6.28
C PHE A 142 3.63 11.62 -6.14
N LEU A 143 4.06 10.37 -5.94
CA LEU A 143 3.18 9.21 -5.82
C LEU A 143 3.50 8.46 -4.54
N ARG A 144 2.49 8.19 -3.73
CA ARG A 144 2.61 7.43 -2.49
C ARG A 144 2.12 6.01 -2.70
N TYR A 145 2.90 5.03 -2.28
CA TYR A 145 2.52 3.63 -2.36
C TYR A 145 1.23 3.34 -1.58
N ARG A 146 0.37 2.50 -2.13
CA ARG A 146 -0.81 1.98 -1.43
C ARG A 146 -0.42 0.71 -0.72
N LEU A 147 -0.30 0.77 0.60
CA LEU A 147 -0.10 -0.42 1.41
C LEU A 147 -1.42 -1.17 1.46
N SER A 148 -1.42 -2.37 0.89
CA SER A 148 -2.50 -3.33 1.10
C SER A 148 -2.30 -3.96 2.46
N VAL A 149 -3.10 -3.55 3.45
CA VAL A 149 -3.27 -4.39 4.64
C VAL A 149 -4.07 -5.59 4.16
N THR A 150 -3.44 -6.77 4.06
CA THR A 150 -4.22 -8.01 4.05
C THR A 150 -4.86 -8.08 5.43
N PRO A 151 -6.19 -7.95 5.57
CA PRO A 151 -6.80 -8.25 6.85
C PRO A 151 -6.50 -9.73 7.11
N THR A 152 -5.58 -10.01 8.03
CA THR A 152 -5.49 -11.34 8.63
C THR A 152 -6.86 -11.57 9.24
N ILE A 153 -7.68 -12.37 8.56
CA ILE A 153 -9.02 -12.72 9.02
C ILE A 153 -8.84 -13.31 10.41
N GLY A 154 -9.41 -12.66 11.42
CA GLY A 154 -9.31 -13.03 12.82
C GLY A 154 -10.06 -14.32 13.16
N TRP A 155 -9.65 -15.45 12.57
CA TRP A 155 -9.97 -16.78 13.07
C TRP A 155 -8.82 -17.41 13.87
N GLU A 156 -7.63 -16.79 13.89
CA GLU A 156 -6.47 -17.30 14.65
C GLU A 156 -6.42 -16.80 16.12
N ILE A 157 -7.32 -15.90 16.53
CA ILE A 157 -7.48 -15.46 17.94
C ILE A 157 -8.71 -16.09 18.62
N ALA A 158 -9.53 -16.85 17.89
CA ALA A 158 -10.72 -17.53 18.42
C ALA A 158 -10.50 -19.04 18.66
N GLY A 159 -9.26 -19.47 18.89
CA GLY A 159 -8.89 -20.89 19.02
C GLY A 159 -8.17 -21.27 20.32
N GLY A 160 -8.24 -20.44 21.36
CA GLY A 160 -7.48 -20.66 22.60
C GLY A 160 -8.28 -20.35 23.86
N ASN A 161 -9.34 -21.12 24.15
CA ASN A 161 -9.84 -21.28 25.52
C ASN A 161 -9.38 -22.63 26.09
N GLU A 162 -8.11 -22.71 26.49
CA GLU A 162 -7.54 -23.84 27.27
C GLU A 162 -8.15 -24.03 28.68
N SER A 163 -9.38 -23.56 28.93
CA SER A 163 -10.11 -23.77 30.19
C SER A 163 -11.36 -24.64 30.06
N GLU A 164 -11.72 -25.13 28.86
CA GLU A 164 -12.94 -25.95 28.67
C GLU A 164 -12.69 -27.45 28.41
N ILE A 165 -11.43 -27.88 28.28
CA ILE A 165 -11.09 -29.32 28.06
C ILE A 165 -10.75 -30.07 29.36
N LEU A 166 -10.52 -29.38 30.49
CA LEU A 166 -10.20 -30.02 31.78
C LEU A 166 -11.40 -30.21 32.73
N ASN A 167 -12.65 -30.02 32.28
CA ASN A 167 -13.83 -30.24 33.12
C ASN A 167 -14.83 -31.28 32.58
N LYS A 168 -14.39 -32.14 31.66
CA LYS A 168 -15.16 -33.30 31.17
C LYS A 168 -14.49 -34.64 31.49
N SER A 169 -13.89 -34.73 32.67
CA SER A 169 -13.54 -35.98 33.33
C SER A 169 -14.10 -35.97 34.75
N GLY A 170 -15.37 -36.31 34.89
CA GLY A 170 -16.03 -36.47 36.18
C GLY A 170 -17.54 -36.75 36.04
N THR A 171 -17.95 -37.97 36.38
CA THR A 171 -19.32 -38.50 36.58
C THR A 171 -20.18 -38.61 35.31
N ASN A 172 -20.76 -39.74 34.91
CA ASN A 172 -21.07 -41.05 35.52
C ASN A 172 -20.76 -42.20 34.56
#